data_AF-A0A979FYE4-F1
#
_entry.id   AF-A0A979FYE4-F1
#
_cell.length_a   1.000
_cell.length_b   1.000
_cell.length_c   1.000
_cell.angle_alpha   90.00
_cell.angle_beta   90.00
_cell.angle_gamma   90.00
#
_symmetry.space_group_name_H-M   'P 1'
#
loop_
_entity.id
_entity.type
_entity.pdbx_description
1 polymer ?
#
loop_
_entity_poly.entity_id
_entity_poly.type
_entity_poly.pdbx_seq_one_letter_code
_entity_poly.pdbx_strand_id
1 'polypeptide(L)'
;MPPLNLLGDRVRLVRFRGCVGTSDGAAALASVARDADLHIRMAAPVELSALGRTVWRLEVYTRPFPPPGPSSPTWPLPSSSLPPYLYVEGADEGCWRAVAHTITSLAPPCKTFVRLLLPDCRLRGAELPPLLQKLRDEGIRTDGWGDTRAEVDEKEGGVVLFITDSVPQGGPAVPSDCALESLKRHQRLQRLPLLTRLLGFYGVSSRFEVRSSDEEHSDEEHSGEEHSDEEHSDE
;
A
#
# COMPACT_ATOMS: atom_id res chain seq x y z
N MET A 1 28.18 -12.06 -6.98
CA MET A 1 28.12 -10.70 -7.54
C MET A 1 28.21 -9.72 -6.39
N PRO A 2 29.12 -8.74 -6.42
CA PRO A 2 29.12 -7.67 -5.43
C PRO A 2 27.87 -6.79 -5.61
N PRO A 3 27.28 -6.27 -4.52
CA PRO A 3 26.16 -5.33 -4.61
C PRO A 3 26.61 -4.07 -5.36
N LEU A 4 25.81 -3.63 -6.34
CA LEU A 4 26.02 -2.36 -7.04
C LEU A 4 25.92 -1.22 -6.03
N ASN A 5 27.07 -0.68 -5.62
CA ASN A 5 27.16 0.56 -4.85
C ASN A 5 26.84 1.75 -5.77
N LEU A 6 25.54 1.96 -6.04
CA LEU A 6 25.02 3.18 -6.69
C LEU A 6 24.96 4.38 -5.72
N LEU A 7 25.32 4.18 -4.46
CA LEU A 7 25.28 5.15 -3.36
C LEU A 7 26.57 5.97 -3.29
N GLY A 8 26.75 6.90 -4.23
CA GLY A 8 27.30 8.20 -3.85
C GLY A 8 26.17 9.04 -3.24
N ASP A 9 26.47 9.97 -2.33
CA ASP A 9 25.52 10.79 -1.56
C ASP A 9 24.46 11.58 -2.37
N ARG A 10 24.49 11.50 -3.72
CA ARG A 10 23.66 12.30 -4.62
C ARG A 10 22.45 11.57 -5.20
N VAL A 11 22.36 10.24 -5.09
CA VAL A 11 21.24 9.49 -5.67
C VAL A 11 20.40 8.85 -4.57
N ARG A 12 19.11 9.19 -4.54
CA ARG A 12 18.11 8.57 -3.65
C ARG A 12 16.96 7.96 -4.44
N LEU A 13 16.46 6.83 -3.94
CA LEU A 13 15.25 6.23 -4.48
C LEU A 13 14.04 7.04 -4.00
N VAL A 14 13.36 7.72 -4.92
CA VAL A 14 12.15 8.49 -4.57
C VAL A 14 10.90 7.62 -4.66
N ARG A 15 10.86 6.71 -5.64
CA ARG A 15 9.71 5.83 -5.87
C ARG A 15 10.15 4.48 -6.41
N PHE A 16 9.53 3.43 -5.90
CA PHE A 16 9.67 2.07 -6.42
C PHE A 16 8.30 1.48 -6.75
N ARG A 17 8.19 0.85 -7.91
CA ARG A 17 7.02 0.05 -8.28
C ARG A 17 7.49 -1.24 -8.92
N GLY A 18 7.29 -2.36 -8.24
CA GLY A 18 7.81 -3.63 -8.71
C GLY A 18 7.48 -4.79 -7.78
N CYS A 19 8.00 -5.96 -8.14
CA CYS A 19 7.81 -7.17 -7.37
C CYS A 19 8.94 -7.37 -6.37
N VAL A 20 8.62 -7.84 -5.17
CA VAL A 20 9.59 -8.32 -4.19
C VAL A 20 9.15 -9.71 -3.75
N GLY A 21 10.03 -10.70 -3.88
CA GLY A 21 9.72 -12.10 -3.61
C GLY A 21 10.69 -12.80 -2.67
N THR A 22 11.73 -12.12 -2.19
CA THR A 22 12.78 -12.69 -1.33
C THR A 22 13.20 -11.70 -0.26
N SER A 23 13.65 -12.21 0.89
CA SER A 23 14.16 -11.38 1.99
C SER A 23 15.37 -10.55 1.56
N ASP A 24 16.27 -11.12 0.74
CA ASP A 24 17.41 -10.40 0.17
C ASP A 24 16.97 -9.21 -0.69
N GLY A 25 15.92 -9.39 -1.49
CA GLY A 25 15.34 -8.31 -2.30
C GLY A 25 14.71 -7.22 -1.43
N ALA A 26 14.01 -7.60 -0.36
CA ALA A 26 13.44 -6.65 0.60
C ALA A 26 14.55 -5.87 1.34
N ALA A 27 15.62 -6.53 1.76
CA ALA A 27 16.76 -5.91 2.41
C ALA A 27 17.53 -4.96 1.46
N ALA A 28 17.74 -5.38 0.21
CA ALA A 28 18.36 -4.53 -0.80
C ALA A 28 17.50 -3.30 -1.13
N LEU A 29 16.17 -3.43 -1.14
CA LEU A 29 15.27 -2.29 -1.29
C LEU A 29 15.34 -1.36 -0.07
N ALA A 30 15.35 -1.93 1.14
CA ALA A 30 15.40 -1.17 2.39
C ALA A 30 16.65 -0.28 2.51
N SER A 31 17.80 -0.73 1.97
CA SER A 31 19.05 0.05 2.04
C SER A 31 19.04 1.32 1.21
N VAL A 32 18.14 1.44 0.22
CA VAL A 32 18.06 2.60 -0.68
C VAL A 32 16.74 3.38 -0.55
N ALA A 33 15.70 2.80 0.05
CA ALA A 33 14.33 3.33 0.10
C ALA A 33 14.08 4.41 1.17
N ARG A 34 15.08 5.25 1.46
CA ARG A 34 14.91 6.31 2.46
C ARG A 34 14.05 7.46 1.95
N ASP A 35 12.98 7.71 2.70
CA ASP A 35 11.87 8.63 2.42
C ASP A 35 11.18 8.36 1.07
N ALA A 36 11.17 7.10 0.66
CA ALA A 36 10.63 6.67 -0.63
C ALA A 36 9.12 6.34 -0.59
N ASP A 37 8.49 6.39 -1.77
CA ASP A 37 7.14 5.87 -2.04
C ASP A 37 7.23 4.46 -2.64
N LEU A 38 6.82 3.43 -1.90
CA LEU A 38 7.00 2.03 -2.27
C LEU A 38 5.68 1.36 -2.65
N HIS A 39 5.64 0.84 -3.88
CA HIS A 39 4.52 0.08 -4.45
C HIS A 39 4.99 -1.34 -4.72
N ILE A 40 4.86 -2.21 -3.72
CA ILE A 40 5.42 -3.55 -3.72
C ILE A 40 4.34 -4.56 -4.07
N ARG A 41 4.58 -5.36 -5.11
CA ARG A 41 3.81 -6.57 -5.38
C ARG A 41 4.54 -7.79 -4.82
N MET A 42 3.97 -8.40 -3.80
CA MET A 42 4.50 -9.61 -3.19
C MET A 42 4.19 -10.82 -4.09
N ALA A 43 5.25 -11.42 -4.64
CA ALA A 43 5.12 -12.66 -5.42
C ALA A 43 4.98 -13.90 -4.50
N ALA A 44 5.52 -13.81 -3.28
CA ALA A 44 5.43 -14.79 -2.22
C ALA A 44 5.41 -14.05 -0.86
N PRO A 45 4.93 -14.68 0.23
CA PRO A 45 5.05 -14.12 1.57
C PRO A 45 6.53 -13.82 1.89
N VAL A 46 6.83 -12.56 2.18
CA VAL A 46 8.18 -12.08 2.47
C VAL A 46 8.13 -11.13 3.65
N GLU A 47 9.13 -11.19 4.51
CA GLU A 47 9.27 -10.28 5.64
C GLU A 47 9.69 -8.89 5.14
N LEU A 48 8.87 -7.88 5.42
CA LEU A 48 9.11 -6.48 5.02
C LEU A 48 9.52 -5.60 6.21
N SER A 49 9.85 -6.19 7.36
CA SER A 49 10.21 -5.48 8.59
C SER A 49 11.39 -4.53 8.41
N ALA A 50 12.34 -4.87 7.53
CA ALA A 50 13.49 -4.04 7.18
C ALA A 50 13.12 -2.66 6.61
N LEU A 51 11.91 -2.49 6.06
CA LEU A 51 11.43 -1.21 5.50
C LEU A 51 10.93 -0.22 6.56
N GLY A 52 10.87 -0.61 7.85
CA GLY A 52 10.08 0.11 8.85
C GLY A 52 10.64 1.39 9.43
N ARG A 53 11.77 1.93 8.95
CA ARG A 53 12.35 3.14 9.53
C ARG A 53 12.41 4.33 8.57
N THR A 54 11.86 4.20 7.37
CA THR A 54 12.32 5.07 6.28
C THR A 54 11.32 5.29 5.16
N VAL A 55 10.15 4.68 5.15
CA VAL A 55 9.25 4.75 3.99
C VAL A 55 8.17 5.80 4.24
N TRP A 56 8.02 6.76 3.32
CA TRP A 56 6.96 7.77 3.39
C TRP A 56 5.57 7.16 3.12
N ARG A 57 5.50 6.22 2.18
CA ARG A 57 4.27 5.53 1.81
C ARG A 57 4.56 4.11 1.39
N LEU A 58 3.84 3.16 1.97
CA LEU A 58 3.96 1.74 1.65
C LEU A 58 2.62 1.19 1.14
N GLU A 59 2.61 0.75 -0.11
CA GLU A 59 1.52 0.02 -0.74
C GLU A 59 1.95 -1.41 -1.03
N VAL A 60 1.17 -2.36 -0.53
CA VAL A 60 1.47 -3.79 -0.68
C VAL A 60 0.34 -4.47 -1.45
N TYR A 61 0.69 -5.06 -2.58
CA TYR A 61 -0.18 -5.88 -3.41
C TYR A 61 0.19 -7.33 -3.21
N THR A 62 -0.77 -8.17 -2.81
CA THR A 62 -0.53 -9.60 -2.62
C THR A 62 -1.73 -10.40 -3.08
N ARG A 63 -1.54 -11.71 -3.25
CA ARG A 63 -2.65 -12.67 -3.37
C ARG A 63 -2.96 -13.30 -2.02
N PRO A 64 -4.17 -13.86 -1.84
CA PRO A 64 -4.49 -14.66 -0.67
C PRO A 64 -3.45 -15.76 -0.44
N PHE A 65 -2.93 -15.80 0.78
CA PHE A 65 -2.08 -16.88 1.25
C PHE A 65 -2.90 -18.16 1.37
N PRO A 66 -2.26 -19.34 1.23
CA PRO A 66 -2.92 -20.59 1.55
C PRO A 66 -3.47 -20.54 2.98
N PRO A 67 -4.55 -21.28 3.28
CA PRO A 67 -5.11 -21.36 4.62
C PRO A 67 -4.04 -21.72 5.63
N PRO A 68 -4.11 -21.20 6.86
CA PRO A 68 -3.08 -21.43 7.84
C PRO A 68 -3.00 -22.93 8.19
N GLY A 69 -1.81 -23.51 8.02
CA GLY A 69 -1.42 -24.72 8.72
C GLY A 69 -1.11 -24.43 10.20
N PRO A 70 -0.87 -25.47 11.02
CA PRO A 70 -0.64 -25.36 12.47
C PRO A 70 0.58 -24.50 12.88
N SER A 71 1.44 -24.16 11.92
CA SER A 71 2.64 -23.32 12.14
C SER A 71 2.81 -22.33 11.00
N SER A 72 1.72 -21.63 10.66
CA SER A 72 1.80 -20.61 9.62
C SER A 72 2.56 -19.40 10.13
N PRO A 73 3.68 -19.02 9.49
CA PRO A 73 4.40 -17.82 9.88
C PRO A 73 3.49 -16.59 9.74
N THR A 74 3.76 -15.57 10.54
CA THR A 74 3.26 -14.22 10.30
C THR A 74 4.35 -13.40 9.63
N TRP A 75 3.97 -12.47 8.77
CA TRP A 75 4.89 -11.57 8.06
C TRP A 75 4.41 -10.14 8.27
N PRO A 76 4.44 -9.65 9.52
CA PRO A 76 3.87 -8.35 9.84
C PRO A 76 4.51 -7.27 8.98
N LEU A 77 3.69 -6.36 8.48
CA LEU A 77 4.20 -5.18 7.81
C LEU A 77 4.99 -4.32 8.80
N PRO A 78 5.99 -3.57 8.31
CA PRO A 78 6.83 -2.75 9.16
C PRO A 78 6.01 -1.77 10.02
N SER A 79 6.47 -1.56 11.26
CA SER A 79 6.03 -0.44 12.11
C SER A 79 6.53 0.88 11.53
N SER A 80 5.82 1.42 10.57
CA SER A 80 6.08 2.74 10.01
C SER A 80 5.33 3.81 10.82
N SER A 81 5.75 5.08 10.74
CA SER A 81 5.03 6.21 11.32
C SER A 81 3.62 6.37 10.73
N LEU A 82 3.42 5.88 9.50
CA LEU A 82 2.14 5.88 8.80
C LEU A 82 1.63 4.44 8.57
N PRO A 83 0.34 4.18 8.76
CA PRO A 83 -0.22 2.86 8.45
C PRO A 83 -0.10 2.56 6.93
N PRO A 84 0.14 1.30 6.53
CA PRO A 84 0.29 0.94 5.12
C PRO A 84 -1.05 0.82 4.41
N TYR A 85 -1.00 0.79 3.07
CA TYR A 85 -2.09 0.38 2.20
C TYR A 85 -1.91 -1.09 1.83
N LEU A 86 -2.97 -1.89 1.93
CA LEU A 86 -2.94 -3.29 1.55
C LEU A 86 -4.02 -3.59 0.50
N TYR A 87 -3.56 -4.23 -0.58
CA TYR A 87 -4.35 -4.66 -1.73
C TYR A 87 -4.26 -6.18 -1.84
N VAL A 88 -5.39 -6.87 -1.64
CA VAL A 88 -5.45 -8.34 -1.76
C VAL A 88 -6.14 -8.73 -3.06
N GLU A 89 -5.34 -9.03 -4.08
CA GLU A 89 -5.76 -9.39 -5.42
C GLU A 89 -6.20 -10.85 -5.50
N GLY A 90 -7.22 -11.16 -6.31
CA GLY A 90 -7.67 -12.56 -6.48
C GLY A 90 -8.42 -13.10 -5.27
N ALA A 91 -9.22 -12.25 -4.63
CA ALA A 91 -10.21 -12.66 -3.65
C ALA A 91 -11.37 -13.40 -4.35
N ASP A 92 -11.11 -14.66 -4.71
CA ASP A 92 -12.06 -15.54 -5.42
C ASP A 92 -13.16 -16.08 -4.49
N GLU A 93 -14.28 -16.53 -5.09
CA GLU A 93 -15.39 -17.16 -4.37
C GLU A 93 -14.91 -18.31 -3.49
N GLY A 94 -15.37 -18.36 -2.23
CA GLY A 94 -14.92 -19.37 -1.26
C GLY A 94 -13.64 -19.01 -0.50
N CYS A 95 -12.89 -17.99 -0.92
CA CYS A 95 -11.57 -17.68 -0.36
C CYS A 95 -11.57 -16.64 0.77
N TRP A 96 -12.71 -16.26 1.33
CA TRP A 96 -12.76 -15.20 2.35
C TRP A 96 -11.88 -15.51 3.58
N ARG A 97 -11.72 -16.78 3.97
CA ARG A 97 -10.82 -17.19 5.07
C ARG A 97 -9.35 -16.99 4.72
N ALA A 98 -8.96 -17.27 3.48
CA ALA A 98 -7.61 -17.04 2.98
C ALA A 98 -7.31 -15.53 2.92
N VAL A 99 -8.28 -14.72 2.47
CA VAL A 99 -8.19 -13.25 2.51
C VAL A 99 -8.02 -12.76 3.95
N ALA A 100 -8.86 -13.24 4.88
CA ALA A 100 -8.76 -12.88 6.30
C ALA A 100 -7.38 -13.22 6.86
N HIS A 101 -6.91 -14.46 6.63
CA HIS A 101 -5.59 -14.91 7.06
C HIS A 101 -4.47 -14.02 6.50
N THR A 102 -4.54 -13.67 5.22
CA THR A 102 -3.55 -12.81 4.56
C THR A 102 -3.47 -11.44 5.22
N ILE A 103 -4.62 -10.79 5.43
CA ILE A 103 -4.69 -9.47 6.06
C ILE A 103 -4.16 -9.54 7.49
N THR A 104 -4.54 -10.56 8.26
CA THR A 104 -4.08 -10.71 9.65
C THR A 104 -2.58 -11.02 9.74
N SER A 105 -2.05 -11.82 8.83
CA SER A 105 -0.63 -12.18 8.79
C SER A 105 0.26 -11.01 8.36
N LEU A 106 -0.27 -10.10 7.56
CA LEU A 106 0.39 -8.87 7.12
C LEU A 106 0.03 -7.66 7.98
N ALA A 107 -0.77 -7.83 9.04
CA ALA A 107 -1.15 -6.70 9.88
C ALA A 107 0.10 -6.03 10.47
N PRO A 108 0.24 -4.69 10.37
CA PRO A 108 1.29 -4.00 11.09
C PRO A 108 1.07 -4.15 12.60
N PRO A 109 2.07 -3.90 13.46
CA PRO A 109 1.92 -4.08 14.91
C PRO A 109 0.80 -3.26 15.56
N CYS A 110 0.46 -2.09 15.01
CA CYS A 110 -0.69 -1.30 15.43
C CYS A 110 -2.04 -1.83 14.92
N LYS A 111 -2.03 -2.84 14.04
CA LYS A 111 -3.18 -3.46 13.36
C LYS A 111 -4.07 -2.50 12.55
N THR A 112 -3.54 -1.32 12.23
CA THR A 112 -4.26 -0.31 11.45
C THR A 112 -3.71 -0.27 10.03
N PHE A 113 -4.60 -0.14 9.06
CA PHE A 113 -4.26 0.17 7.67
C PHE A 113 -4.86 1.54 7.30
N VAL A 114 -4.20 2.30 6.42
CA VAL A 114 -4.86 3.49 5.86
C VAL A 114 -6.03 3.03 4.98
N ARG A 115 -5.79 1.96 4.22
CA ARG A 115 -6.77 1.41 3.29
C ARG A 115 -6.60 -0.08 3.10
N LEU A 116 -7.73 -0.79 3.09
CA LEU A 116 -7.84 -2.18 2.69
C LEU A 116 -8.71 -2.27 1.44
N LEU A 117 -8.12 -2.70 0.33
CA LEU A 117 -8.83 -2.89 -0.93
C LEU A 117 -8.71 -4.35 -1.39
N LEU A 118 -9.79 -4.87 -1.95
CA LEU A 118 -9.83 -6.14 -2.67
C LEU A 118 -10.02 -5.85 -4.17
N PRO A 119 -8.93 -5.64 -4.94
CA PRO A 119 -9.03 -5.46 -6.38
C PRO A 119 -9.57 -6.71 -7.05
N ASP A 120 -10.40 -6.55 -8.08
CA ASP A 120 -10.98 -7.68 -8.81
C ASP A 120 -11.69 -8.69 -7.90
N CYS A 121 -12.29 -8.21 -6.80
CA CYS A 121 -12.96 -9.05 -5.81
C CYS A 121 -14.11 -9.85 -6.45
N ARG A 122 -14.09 -11.16 -6.22
CA ARG A 122 -15.15 -12.08 -6.66
C ARG A 122 -15.89 -12.74 -5.50
N LEU A 123 -15.55 -12.40 -4.25
CA LEU A 123 -16.31 -12.84 -3.08
C LEU A 123 -17.81 -12.55 -3.25
N ARG A 124 -18.64 -13.47 -2.76
CA ARG A 124 -20.10 -13.30 -2.75
C ARG A 124 -20.50 -12.34 -1.62
N GLY A 125 -21.66 -11.69 -1.75
CA GLY A 125 -22.19 -10.82 -0.70
C GLY A 125 -22.26 -11.53 0.66
N ALA A 126 -22.61 -12.82 0.69
CA ALA A 126 -22.66 -13.63 1.90
C ALA A 126 -21.28 -13.92 2.56
N GLU A 127 -20.17 -13.70 1.85
CA GLU A 127 -18.81 -13.97 2.31
C GLU A 127 -18.14 -12.73 2.92
N LEU A 128 -18.66 -11.53 2.62
CA LEU A 128 -18.13 -10.27 3.15
C LEU A 128 -18.45 -10.06 4.65
N PRO A 129 -19.67 -10.35 5.18
CA PRO A 129 -19.95 -10.22 6.60
C PRO A 129 -19.03 -11.06 7.51
N PRO A 130 -18.82 -12.37 7.27
CA PRO A 130 -17.91 -13.15 8.11
C PRO A 130 -16.45 -12.71 7.96
N LEU A 131 -16.03 -12.20 6.80
CA LEU A 131 -14.72 -11.59 6.61
C LEU A 131 -14.54 -10.35 7.51
N LEU A 132 -15.46 -9.38 7.42
CA LEU A 132 -15.42 -8.16 8.22
C LEU A 132 -15.46 -8.47 9.72
N GLN A 133 -16.32 -9.41 10.12
CA GLN A 133 -16.42 -9.88 11.49
C GLN A 133 -15.09 -10.47 11.99
N LYS A 134 -14.49 -11.39 11.21
CA LYS A 134 -13.20 -12.00 11.57
C LYS A 134 -12.07 -10.98 11.70
N LEU A 135 -11.98 -10.03 10.77
CA LEU A 135 -10.95 -8.99 10.83
C LEU A 135 -11.11 -8.09 12.06
N ARG A 136 -12.36 -7.74 12.41
CA ARG A 136 -12.64 -6.97 13.63
C ARG A 136 -12.28 -7.74 14.90
N ASP A 137 -12.62 -9.03 14.97
CA ASP A 137 -12.29 -9.89 16.12
C ASP A 137 -10.78 -10.04 16.31
N GLU A 138 -10.00 -9.94 15.22
CA GLU A 138 -8.54 -9.91 15.24
C GLU A 138 -7.96 -8.52 15.56
N GLY A 139 -8.81 -7.51 15.77
CA GLY A 139 -8.44 -6.14 16.10
C GLY A 139 -7.89 -5.34 14.91
N ILE A 140 -8.18 -5.75 13.67
CA ILE A 140 -7.78 -5.00 12.48
C ILE A 140 -8.65 -3.74 12.36
N ARG A 141 -8.02 -2.61 12.03
CA ARG A 141 -8.69 -1.32 11.83
C ARG A 141 -8.29 -0.68 10.51
N THR A 142 -9.15 0.20 10.02
CA THR A 142 -8.84 1.11 8.91
C THR A 142 -9.05 2.56 9.34
N ASP A 143 -8.33 3.51 8.74
CA ASP A 143 -8.47 4.96 9.00
C ASP A 143 -9.81 5.59 8.55
N GLY A 144 -10.78 4.75 8.17
CA GLY A 144 -12.10 5.17 7.76
C GLY A 144 -12.99 5.59 8.93
N TRP A 145 -13.87 6.55 8.66
CA TRP A 145 -14.89 6.98 9.62
C TRP A 145 -16.15 6.13 9.48
N GLY A 146 -16.89 6.02 10.59
CA GLY A 146 -18.19 5.36 10.66
C GLY A 146 -18.14 3.88 11.01
N ASP A 147 -19.15 3.13 10.58
CA ASP A 147 -19.31 1.72 10.94
C ASP A 147 -18.50 0.78 10.03
N THR A 148 -18.23 -0.41 10.57
CA THR A 148 -17.63 -1.53 9.82
C THR A 148 -18.51 -1.91 8.64
N ARG A 149 -17.96 -1.83 7.43
CA ARG A 149 -18.68 -2.10 6.18
C ARG A 149 -17.75 -2.43 5.02
N ALA A 150 -18.32 -2.95 3.94
CA ALA A 150 -17.68 -3.08 2.65
C ALA A 150 -18.42 -2.24 1.62
N GLU A 151 -17.69 -1.56 0.74
CA GLU A 151 -18.25 -0.73 -0.34
C GLU A 151 -17.57 -1.05 -1.66
N VAL A 152 -18.32 -0.92 -2.76
CA VAL A 152 -17.74 -0.99 -4.11
C VAL A 152 -17.02 0.33 -4.39
N ASP A 153 -15.75 0.24 -4.77
CA ASP A 153 -15.01 1.35 -5.33
C ASP A 153 -14.92 1.18 -6.84
N GLU A 154 -15.73 1.95 -7.57
CA GLU A 154 -15.76 1.94 -9.04
C GLU A 154 -14.49 2.50 -9.66
N LYS A 155 -13.81 3.43 -8.98
CA LYS A 155 -12.60 4.09 -9.50
C LYS A 155 -11.40 3.16 -9.49
N GLU A 156 -11.20 2.44 -8.38
CA GLU A 156 -10.12 1.47 -8.24
C GLU A 156 -10.52 0.07 -8.70
N GLY A 157 -11.80 -0.15 -9.03
CA GLY A 157 -12.31 -1.42 -9.53
C GLY A 157 -12.21 -2.54 -8.49
N GLY A 158 -12.75 -2.33 -7.29
CA GLY A 158 -12.66 -3.32 -6.22
C GLY A 158 -13.68 -3.13 -5.10
N VAL A 159 -13.48 -3.87 -4.01
CA VAL A 159 -14.26 -3.71 -2.77
C VAL A 159 -13.34 -3.15 -1.70
N VAL A 160 -13.67 -1.97 -1.18
CA VAL A 160 -12.96 -1.36 -0.05
C VAL A 160 -13.57 -1.90 1.24
N LEU A 161 -12.71 -2.28 2.18
CA LEU A 161 -13.12 -2.70 3.52
C LEU A 161 -12.88 -1.55 4.48
N PHE A 162 -13.93 -1.15 5.19
CA PHE A 162 -13.88 -0.22 6.31
C PHE A 162 -14.09 -1.02 7.59
N ILE A 163 -13.10 -1.02 8.47
CA ILE A 163 -13.12 -1.81 9.70
C ILE A 163 -12.87 -0.87 10.87
N THR A 164 -13.87 -0.76 11.73
CA THR A 164 -13.88 0.11 12.90
C THR A 164 -14.38 -0.67 14.11
N ASP A 165 -14.31 -0.08 15.31
CA ASP A 165 -14.87 -0.73 16.50
C ASP A 165 -16.40 -0.72 16.52
N SER A 166 -17.03 0.09 15.65
CA SER A 166 -18.48 0.26 15.55
C SER A 166 -19.09 -0.75 14.58
N VAL A 167 -20.21 -1.35 15.00
CA VAL A 167 -20.98 -2.31 14.22
C VAL A 167 -22.39 -1.76 14.03
N PRO A 168 -22.93 -1.75 12.80
CA PRO A 168 -24.32 -1.36 12.59
C PRO A 168 -25.25 -2.32 13.34
N GLN A 169 -26.45 -1.85 13.73
CA GLN A 169 -27.44 -2.69 14.45
C GLN A 169 -27.84 -3.96 13.66
N GLY A 170 -27.69 -3.96 12.33
CA GLY A 170 -27.95 -5.11 11.45
C GLY A 170 -26.73 -5.98 11.13
N GLY A 171 -25.58 -5.75 11.76
CA GLY A 171 -24.29 -6.34 11.38
C GLY A 171 -23.55 -5.53 10.31
N PRO A 172 -22.34 -5.96 9.90
CA PRO A 172 -21.53 -5.23 8.94
C PRO A 172 -22.28 -4.95 7.64
N ALA A 173 -22.32 -3.69 7.20
CA ALA A 173 -22.98 -3.34 5.95
C ALA A 173 -22.15 -3.86 4.76
N VAL A 174 -22.79 -4.50 3.78
CA VAL A 174 -22.11 -5.07 2.61
C VAL A 174 -22.83 -4.67 1.32
N PRO A 175 -22.12 -4.56 0.19
CA PRO A 175 -22.75 -4.24 -1.08
C PRO A 175 -23.74 -5.32 -1.48
N SER A 176 -24.80 -4.93 -2.19
CA SER A 176 -25.73 -5.91 -2.76
C SER A 176 -25.03 -6.79 -3.79
N ASP A 177 -25.51 -8.02 -3.97
CA ASP A 177 -24.98 -8.91 -5.01
C ASP A 177 -25.08 -8.29 -6.41
N CYS A 178 -26.11 -7.47 -6.66
CA CYS A 178 -26.27 -6.73 -7.91
C CYS A 178 -25.11 -5.72 -8.14
N ALA A 179 -24.68 -5.02 -7.09
CA ALA A 179 -23.55 -4.09 -7.17
C ALA A 179 -22.23 -4.84 -7.43
N LEU A 180 -22.02 -5.99 -6.75
CA LEU A 180 -20.85 -6.84 -6.99
C LEU A 180 -20.83 -7.40 -8.42
N GLU A 181 -21.97 -7.84 -8.94
CA GLU A 181 -22.07 -8.32 -10.33
C GLU A 181 -21.84 -7.20 -11.35
N SER A 182 -22.29 -5.98 -11.07
CA SER A 182 -22.02 -4.81 -11.90
C SER A 182 -20.52 -4.49 -11.95
N LEU A 183 -19.84 -4.54 -10.80
CA LEU A 183 -18.39 -4.40 -10.70
C LEU A 183 -17.67 -5.48 -11.53
N LYS A 184 -18.05 -6.76 -11.37
CA LYS A 184 -17.48 -7.88 -12.12
C LYS A 184 -17.64 -7.69 -13.64
N ARG A 185 -18.82 -7.22 -14.09
CA ARG A 185 -19.07 -6.92 -15.51
C ARG A 185 -18.17 -5.80 -16.00
N HIS A 186 -18.04 -4.73 -15.23
CA HIS A 186 -17.17 -3.60 -15.58
C HIS A 186 -15.70 -4.05 -15.73
N GLN A 187 -15.18 -4.80 -14.76
CA GLN A 187 -13.83 -5.37 -14.80
C GLN A 187 -13.61 -6.30 -16.00
N ARG A 188 -14.60 -7.16 -16.33
CA ARG A 188 -14.52 -8.04 -17.51
C ARG A 188 -14.39 -7.23 -18.79
N LEU A 189 -15.15 -6.14 -18.94
CA LEU A 189 -15.07 -5.26 -20.11
C LEU A 189 -13.71 -4.57 -20.22
N GLN A 190 -13.11 -4.16 -19.10
CA GLN A 190 -11.77 -3.57 -19.09
C GLN A 190 -10.65 -4.59 -19.39
N ARG A 191 -10.85 -5.86 -19.06
CA ARG A 191 -9.87 -6.95 -19.23
C ARG A 191 -9.93 -7.65 -20.58
N LEU A 192 -10.93 -7.37 -21.42
CA LEU A 192 -10.94 -7.91 -22.77
C LEU A 192 -9.68 -7.45 -23.49
N PRO A 193 -8.88 -8.37 -24.08
CA PRO A 193 -7.75 -7.97 -24.89
C PRO A 193 -8.31 -7.05 -25.96
N LEU A 194 -7.80 -5.82 -26.00
CA LEU A 194 -8.06 -4.87 -27.06
C LEU A 194 -7.48 -5.48 -28.35
N LEU A 195 -8.20 -6.42 -28.96
CA LEU A 195 -8.00 -6.85 -30.34
C LEU A 195 -8.18 -5.68 -31.32
N THR A 196 -8.58 -4.51 -30.80
CA THR A 196 -8.62 -3.20 -31.47
C THR A 196 -7.42 -2.27 -31.19
N ARG A 197 -6.39 -2.67 -30.41
CA ARG A 197 -5.11 -1.91 -30.29
C ARG A 197 -3.96 -2.55 -31.10
N LEU A 198 -4.28 -3.05 -32.28
CA LEU A 198 -3.33 -3.67 -33.21
C LEU A 198 -2.48 -2.66 -34.00
N LEU A 199 -2.22 -1.47 -33.45
CA LEU A 199 -1.21 -0.53 -33.96
C LEU A 199 -0.53 0.17 -32.78
N GLY A 200 0.63 -0.37 -32.38
CA GLY A 200 1.64 0.35 -31.61
C GLY A 200 1.58 0.17 -30.10
N PHE A 201 2.53 -0.62 -29.58
CA PHE A 201 3.41 -0.33 -28.44
C PHE A 201 3.78 -1.63 -27.72
N TYR A 202 4.86 -2.26 -28.16
CA TYR A 202 5.63 -3.20 -27.35
C TYR A 202 6.50 -2.38 -26.38
N GLY A 203 6.41 -2.66 -25.08
CA GLY A 203 7.32 -2.10 -24.09
C GLY A 203 6.84 -2.32 -22.66
N VAL A 204 7.14 -3.49 -22.09
CA VAL A 204 7.07 -3.67 -20.63
C VAL A 204 8.25 -2.89 -20.04
N SER A 205 7.98 -1.66 -19.61
CA SER A 205 8.96 -0.75 -19.03
C SER A 205 8.92 -0.86 -17.50
N SER A 206 9.96 -1.45 -16.91
CA SER A 206 10.27 -1.21 -15.50
C SER A 206 10.87 0.19 -15.40
N ARG A 207 10.01 1.18 -15.13
CA ARG A 207 10.42 2.60 -15.11
C ARG A 207 11.06 2.92 -13.75
N PHE A 208 12.40 2.98 -13.73
CA PHE A 208 13.13 3.65 -12.65
C PHE A 208 13.19 5.13 -13.00
N GLU A 209 12.53 5.97 -12.20
CA GLU A 209 12.63 7.43 -12.35
C GLU A 209 13.73 7.92 -11.41
N VAL A 210 14.95 8.04 -11.95
CA VAL A 210 16.08 8.66 -11.25
C VAL A 210 16.00 10.15 -11.51
N ARG A 211 15.64 10.94 -10.48
CA ARG A 211 15.77 12.40 -10.53
C ARG A 211 17.17 12.77 -10.05
N SER A 212 18.00 13.34 -10.93
CA SER A 212 19.28 13.95 -10.54
C SER A 212 18.97 15.24 -9.78
N SER A 213 19.56 15.41 -8.61
CA SER A 213 19.49 16.65 -7.83
C SER A 213 20.64 17.57 -8.23
N ASP A 214 20.59 18.09 -9.45
CA ASP A 214 21.47 19.15 -9.92
C ASP A 214 20.61 20.34 -10.41
N GLU A 215 20.10 21.11 -9.46
CA GLU A 215 19.77 22.53 -9.70
C GLU A 215 20.54 23.33 -8.64
N GLU A 216 21.79 23.63 -9.01
CA GLU A 216 22.53 24.75 -8.44
C GLU A 216 21.83 26.04 -8.87
N HIS A 217 21.38 26.82 -7.89
CA HIS A 217 21.16 28.25 -8.06
C HIS A 217 22.16 28.94 -7.14
N SER A 218 23.31 29.24 -7.73
CA SER A 218 24.29 30.17 -7.21
C SER A 218 23.92 31.58 -7.70
N ASP A 219 24.35 32.57 -6.93
CA ASP A 219 24.47 33.99 -7.25
C ASP A 219 23.27 34.87 -6.81
N GLU A 220 23.43 35.56 -5.68
CA GLU A 220 23.92 36.95 -5.75
C GLU A 220 24.23 37.49 -4.33
N GLU A 221 25.46 37.96 -4.18
CA GLU A 221 25.88 38.82 -3.09
C GLU A 221 25.16 40.18 -3.18
N HIS A 222 24.65 40.69 -2.06
CA HIS A 222 24.62 42.13 -1.88
C HIS A 222 24.98 42.56 -0.45
N SER A 223 26.15 43.19 -0.42
CA SER A 223 26.74 44.05 0.61
C SER A 223 25.77 45.08 1.19
N GLY A 224 25.92 45.35 2.49
CA GLY A 224 25.31 46.49 3.17
C GLY A 224 25.79 46.61 4.60
N GLU A 225 27.04 47.07 4.78
CA GLU A 225 27.46 47.79 5.98
C GLU A 225 26.51 48.98 6.21
N GLU A 226 26.13 49.25 7.46
CA GLU A 226 26.43 50.53 8.13
C GLU A 226 25.89 50.58 9.57
N HIS A 227 26.81 50.98 10.45
CA HIS A 227 26.68 51.65 11.75
C HIS A 227 25.30 52.15 12.19
N SER A 228 25.01 52.03 13.49
CA SER A 228 25.11 53.16 14.45
C SER A 228 24.83 52.70 15.88
N ASP A 229 25.73 53.09 16.78
CA ASP A 229 25.52 53.18 18.22
C ASP A 229 24.40 54.19 18.53
N GLU A 230 23.56 53.93 19.53
CA GLU A 230 23.06 55.01 20.38
C GLU A 230 22.46 54.47 21.69
N GLU A 231 23.10 54.88 22.79
CA GLU A 231 22.59 54.84 24.15
C GLU A 231 21.25 55.58 24.24
N HIS A 232 20.29 55.09 25.02
CA HIS A 232 19.47 55.98 25.83
C HIS A 232 18.98 55.31 27.12
N SER A 233 19.28 56.03 28.20
CA SER A 233 18.89 55.87 29.59
C SER A 233 17.40 56.16 29.82
N ASP A 234 16.99 56.01 31.09
CA ASP A 234 15.81 56.58 31.76
C ASP A 234 14.54 55.68 31.66
N GLU A 235 13.87 55.23 32.72
CA GLU A 235 13.78 55.56 34.16
C GLU A 235 13.50 54.28 35.00
#